data_AF-A0A920VJV6-F1
#
_entry.id   AF-A0A920VJV6-F1
#
_cell.length_a   1.000
_cell.length_b   1.000
_cell.length_c   1.000
_cell.angle_alpha   90.00
_cell.angle_beta   90.00
_cell.angle_gamma   90.00
#
_symmetry.space_group_name_H-M   'P 1'
#
loop_
_entity.id
_entity.type
_entity.pdbx_description
1 polymer ?
#
loop_
_entity_poly.entity_id
_entity_poly.type
_entity_poly.pdbx_seq_one_letter_code
_entity_poly.pdbx_strand_id
1 'polypeptide(L)'
;MRTLLLIIVFATVWFQPQTVPPVSAQVTSSDLSMLGLIFRNRFVPFSEQEMQPELLAVRERVSALGDAGDDVELYKTMIEGMARMYLGAWDEGIEVASILDINLAGKLYEPGATVPVEIASLYEHEVPLEGRYAVQVRFLDPSEEPIYESDLLMLEGLAAVSTEVVIPREADSGRYLVEYSLWEEDASDPIVRTSRSIYVIEAFEERITAMLFDSRRPQLRRQVGRSSSRALANTTVLWHLDMYQRGRREWLAGAYMGYPVIMNQIFEQGTLMVEPMQFDSEIELAEEFINDLGSGRDPLSTRSGDMRLAYRSSVDRELVPFRLFVPDNYDRSQSYPLVVALHGAGGDENTFMESFDGTFKENARDRGYIVASVNGRGPYGGYRDASAQDVIDVLDLVQRVYPIDETRTYLMGHSMGGGGTVRIGFEHADRFAALAPIAGYGSAEDWLRHLKCRCS
;
A
#
# COMPACT_ATOMS: atom_id res chain seq x y z
N MET A 1 62.00 -28.33 -49.80
CA MET A 1 62.17 -28.13 -48.35
C MET A 1 60.98 -27.36 -47.83
N ARG A 2 60.18 -28.01 -46.97
CA ARG A 2 59.34 -27.46 -45.87
C ARG A 2 58.29 -26.40 -46.26
N THR A 3 57.03 -26.77 -46.47
CA THR A 3 56.00 -27.05 -45.45
C THR A 3 55.75 -25.84 -44.54
N LEU A 4 54.72 -25.03 -44.84
CA LEU A 4 54.11 -24.13 -43.86
C LEU A 4 52.84 -24.83 -43.36
N LEU A 5 53.01 -25.42 -42.18
CA LEU A 5 52.00 -26.13 -41.40
C LEU A 5 51.10 -25.10 -40.70
N LEU A 6 49.81 -25.44 -40.56
CA LEU A 6 48.87 -24.82 -39.63
C LEU A 6 49.52 -24.66 -38.25
N ILE A 7 49.47 -23.45 -37.69
CA ILE A 7 49.60 -23.25 -36.24
C ILE A 7 48.18 -23.12 -35.69
N ILE A 8 47.67 -24.24 -35.19
CA ILE A 8 46.58 -24.28 -34.22
C ILE A 8 47.22 -23.89 -32.88
N VAL A 9 46.93 -22.68 -32.38
CA VAL A 9 47.18 -22.34 -30.98
C VAL A 9 45.91 -22.66 -30.20
N PHE A 10 45.97 -23.70 -29.38
CA PHE A 10 45.04 -23.90 -28.28
C PHE A 10 45.22 -22.73 -27.29
N ALA A 11 44.26 -21.80 -27.29
CA ALA A 11 44.06 -20.89 -26.18
C ALA A 11 42.92 -21.47 -25.34
N THR A 12 43.29 -22.17 -24.27
CA THR A 12 42.42 -22.45 -23.12
C THR A 12 42.03 -21.12 -22.49
N VAL A 13 40.93 -20.52 -22.96
CA VAL A 13 40.27 -19.42 -22.27
C VAL A 13 39.47 -20.03 -21.14
N TRP A 14 39.96 -19.81 -19.93
CA TRP A 14 39.26 -20.03 -18.69
C TRP A 14 37.86 -19.40 -18.77
N PHE A 15 36.84 -20.19 -18.50
CA PHE A 15 35.54 -19.68 -18.08
C PHE A 15 35.78 -18.80 -16.86
N GLN A 16 35.73 -17.48 -17.04
CA GLN A 16 35.36 -16.64 -15.93
C GLN A 16 33.88 -16.90 -15.69
N PRO A 17 33.45 -17.34 -14.49
CA PRO A 17 32.05 -17.25 -14.15
C PRO A 17 31.67 -15.78 -14.35
N GLN A 18 30.65 -15.54 -15.16
CA GLN A 18 29.96 -14.27 -15.16
C GLN A 18 29.56 -14.05 -13.71
N THR A 19 30.27 -13.17 -13.01
CA THR A 19 29.84 -12.67 -11.72
C THR A 19 28.52 -11.96 -11.99
N VAL A 20 27.43 -12.67 -11.75
CA VAL A 20 26.12 -12.05 -11.53
C VAL A 20 26.38 -10.96 -10.47
N PRO A 21 25.95 -9.72 -10.70
CA PRO A 21 26.12 -8.69 -9.68
C PRO A 21 25.54 -9.20 -8.36
N PRO A 22 26.16 -8.88 -7.21
CA PRO A 22 25.64 -9.31 -5.91
C PRO A 22 24.20 -8.84 -5.80
N VAL A 23 23.30 -9.71 -5.32
CA VAL A 23 21.96 -9.33 -4.90
C VAL A 23 22.15 -8.30 -3.80
N SER A 24 22.23 -7.02 -4.17
CA SER A 24 22.37 -5.92 -3.22
C SER A 24 21.07 -5.88 -2.43
N ALA A 25 21.18 -6.01 -1.12
CA ALA A 25 20.07 -5.91 -0.18
C ALA A 25 19.04 -4.86 -0.62
N GLN A 26 17.78 -5.29 -0.77
CA GLN A 26 16.65 -4.39 -1.03
C GLN A 26 16.09 -3.76 0.26
N VAL A 27 16.80 -3.84 1.39
CA VAL A 27 16.40 -3.20 2.64
C VAL A 27 16.55 -1.68 2.47
N THR A 28 15.44 -0.97 2.40
CA THR A 28 15.44 0.49 2.27
C THR A 28 15.37 1.18 3.63
N SER A 29 15.77 2.46 3.69
CA SER A 29 15.58 3.28 4.89
C SER A 29 14.10 3.44 5.29
N SER A 30 13.19 3.33 4.32
CA SER A 30 11.76 3.28 4.57
C SER A 30 11.37 2.01 5.32
N ASP A 31 11.90 0.86 4.91
CA ASP A 31 11.66 -0.44 5.56
C ASP A 31 12.15 -0.44 7.00
N LEU A 32 13.35 0.08 7.26
CA LEU A 32 13.89 0.19 8.61
C LEU A 32 13.11 1.16 9.47
N SER A 33 12.70 2.31 8.93
CA SER A 33 11.90 3.29 9.67
C SER A 33 10.54 2.71 10.06
N MET A 34 9.96 1.92 9.17
CA MET A 34 8.67 1.28 9.32
C MET A 34 8.73 0.12 10.31
N LEU A 35 9.64 -0.83 10.12
CA LEU A 35 9.87 -1.92 11.07
C LEU A 35 10.24 -1.36 12.43
N GLY A 36 11.10 -0.34 12.49
CA GLY A 36 11.45 0.33 13.73
C GLY A 36 10.26 1.01 14.42
N LEU A 37 9.27 1.50 13.66
CA LEU A 37 8.02 2.04 14.24
C LEU A 37 7.13 0.93 14.80
N ILE A 38 6.94 -0.16 14.05
CA ILE A 38 6.14 -1.31 14.49
C ILE A 38 6.78 -1.94 15.72
N PHE A 39 8.09 -2.19 15.65
CA PHE A 39 8.90 -2.71 16.72
C PHE A 39 8.75 -1.80 17.94
N ARG A 40 8.99 -0.49 17.87
CA ARG A 40 8.81 0.39 19.05
C ARG A 40 7.38 0.45 19.59
N ASN A 41 6.36 0.51 18.75
CA ASN A 41 4.98 0.67 19.22
C ASN A 41 4.37 -0.63 19.76
N ARG A 42 4.77 -1.79 19.24
CA ARG A 42 4.18 -3.09 19.59
C ARG A 42 5.05 -3.94 20.50
N PHE A 43 6.35 -3.67 20.58
CA PHE A 43 7.28 -4.28 21.54
C PHE A 43 7.21 -3.59 22.93
N VAL A 44 6.64 -2.38 23.00
CA VAL A 44 6.55 -1.56 24.23
C VAL A 44 5.12 -1.42 24.79
N PRO A 45 4.36 -2.51 25.00
CA PRO A 45 3.28 -2.49 26.00
C PRO A 45 3.51 -3.46 27.18
N PHE A 46 4.61 -4.21 27.21
CA PHE A 46 4.96 -5.00 28.39
C PHE A 46 5.87 -4.18 29.30
N SER A 47 5.57 -4.18 30.61
CA SER A 47 6.58 -3.74 31.58
C SER A 47 7.86 -4.59 31.36
N GLU A 48 9.06 -4.02 31.49
CA GLU A 48 10.31 -4.79 31.33
C GLU A 48 10.37 -6.03 32.24
N GLN A 49 9.54 -6.07 33.28
CA GLN A 49 9.39 -7.17 34.22
C GLN A 49 8.66 -8.41 33.64
N GLU A 50 7.98 -8.29 32.49
CA GLU A 50 7.19 -9.37 31.88
C GLU A 50 7.73 -9.87 30.54
N MET A 51 8.76 -9.23 29.97
CA MET A 51 9.36 -9.68 28.71
C MET A 51 10.25 -10.91 28.93
N GLN A 52 10.11 -11.91 28.06
CA GLN A 52 10.98 -13.08 28.05
C GLN A 52 12.44 -12.66 27.78
N PRO A 53 13.44 -13.31 28.42
CA PRO A 53 14.86 -12.94 28.27
C PRO A 53 15.34 -12.87 26.82
N GLU A 54 14.82 -13.73 25.96
CA GLU A 54 15.14 -13.79 24.54
C GLU A 54 14.70 -12.52 23.79
N LEU A 55 13.50 -12.01 24.07
CA LEU A 55 13.00 -10.77 23.48
C LEU A 55 13.80 -9.56 23.98
N LEU A 56 14.23 -9.56 25.24
CA LEU A 56 15.09 -8.49 25.77
C LEU A 56 16.45 -8.45 25.04
N ALA A 57 17.05 -9.62 24.81
CA ALA A 57 18.31 -9.73 24.07
C ALA A 57 18.16 -9.23 22.62
N VAL A 58 17.05 -9.56 21.94
CA VAL A 58 16.76 -9.04 20.60
C VAL A 58 16.62 -7.51 20.63
N ARG A 59 15.91 -6.94 21.61
CA ARG A 59 15.76 -5.48 21.77
C ARG A 59 17.11 -4.78 21.92
N GLU A 60 18.00 -5.32 22.74
CA GLU A 60 19.35 -4.79 22.94
C GLU A 60 20.17 -4.85 21.65
N ARG A 61 20.09 -5.95 20.90
CA ARG A 61 20.72 -6.08 19.56
C ARG A 61 20.19 -5.04 18.58
N VAL A 62 18.87 -4.87 18.47
CA VAL A 62 18.26 -3.85 17.58
C VAL A 62 18.80 -2.47 17.91
N SER A 63 18.90 -2.12 19.20
CA SER A 63 19.46 -0.83 19.62
C SER A 63 20.93 -0.68 19.20
N ALA A 64 21.76 -1.69 19.46
CA ALA A 64 23.19 -1.65 19.15
C ALA A 64 23.46 -1.59 17.63
N LEU A 65 22.69 -2.34 16.83
CA LEU A 65 22.81 -2.37 15.37
C LEU A 65 22.35 -1.04 14.73
N GLY A 66 21.30 -0.43 15.28
CA GLY A 66 20.87 0.91 14.87
C GLY A 66 21.95 1.98 15.06
N ASP A 67 22.73 1.89 16.13
CA ASP A 67 23.87 2.80 16.37
C ASP A 67 25.08 2.48 15.47
N ALA A 68 25.24 1.21 15.07
CA ALA A 68 26.35 0.74 14.24
C ALA A 68 26.15 1.00 12.74
N GLY A 69 24.91 1.17 12.28
CA GLY A 69 24.57 1.39 10.86
C GLY A 69 24.64 0.13 10.00
N ASP A 70 24.46 -1.06 10.59
CA ASP A 70 24.34 -2.32 9.86
C ASP A 70 22.86 -2.59 9.53
N ASP A 71 22.41 -2.01 8.43
CA ASP A 71 21.01 -2.00 8.02
C ASP A 71 20.42 -3.40 7.74
N VAL A 72 21.22 -4.32 7.19
CA VAL A 72 20.76 -5.68 6.87
C VAL A 72 20.60 -6.50 8.14
N GLU A 73 21.59 -6.44 9.03
CA GLU A 73 21.52 -7.18 10.29
C GLU A 73 20.48 -6.58 11.24
N LEU A 74 20.31 -5.25 11.21
CA LEU A 74 19.22 -4.57 11.90
C LEU A 74 17.84 -5.06 11.40
N TYR A 75 17.65 -5.14 10.09
CA TYR A 75 16.43 -5.65 9.47
C TYR A 75 16.12 -7.09 9.91
N LYS A 76 17.10 -7.99 9.77
CA LYS A 76 17.00 -9.40 10.21
C LYS A 76 16.60 -9.50 11.69
N THR A 77 17.29 -8.75 12.54
CA THR A 77 17.06 -8.76 14.00
C THR A 77 15.66 -8.21 14.36
N MET A 78 15.15 -7.22 13.62
CA MET A 78 13.79 -6.72 13.81
C MET A 78 12.74 -7.77 13.41
N ILE A 79 12.93 -8.47 12.28
CA ILE A 79 12.05 -9.58 11.87
C ILE A 79 12.11 -10.72 12.90
N GLU A 80 13.29 -11.07 13.40
CA GLU A 80 13.45 -12.05 14.47
C GLU A 80 12.59 -11.70 15.68
N GLY A 81 12.68 -10.47 16.18
CA GLY A 81 11.88 -10.06 17.33
C GLY A 81 10.38 -10.08 17.04
N MET A 82 9.97 -9.75 15.81
CA MET A 82 8.56 -9.82 15.41
C MET A 82 8.06 -11.27 15.31
N ALA A 83 8.83 -12.17 14.69
CA ALA A 83 8.49 -13.58 14.61
C ALA A 83 8.41 -14.22 15.99
N ARG A 84 9.38 -13.97 16.89
CA ARG A 84 9.32 -14.44 18.28
C ARG A 84 8.07 -13.94 19.02
N MET A 85 7.65 -12.71 18.75
CA MET A 85 6.49 -12.09 19.43
C MET A 85 5.15 -12.60 18.88
N TYR A 86 5.02 -12.75 17.57
CA TYR A 86 3.75 -13.09 16.91
C TYR A 86 3.58 -14.57 16.66
N LEU A 87 4.68 -15.28 16.40
CA LEU A 87 4.69 -16.70 16.06
C LEU A 87 5.27 -17.56 17.21
N GLY A 88 5.91 -16.93 18.19
CA GLY A 88 6.43 -17.62 19.38
C GLY A 88 7.73 -18.40 19.16
N ALA A 89 8.36 -18.27 17.98
CA ALA A 89 9.54 -19.04 17.61
C ALA A 89 10.48 -18.28 16.66
N TRP A 90 11.72 -18.76 16.61
CA TRP A 90 12.74 -18.43 15.61
C TRP A 90 13.59 -19.68 15.38
N ASP A 91 13.08 -20.57 14.54
CA ASP A 91 13.77 -21.76 14.06
C ASP A 91 14.28 -21.54 12.62
N GLU A 92 14.99 -22.53 12.07
CA GLU A 92 15.56 -22.46 10.73
C GLU A 92 14.48 -22.21 9.66
N GLY A 93 13.29 -22.79 9.82
CA GLY A 93 12.18 -22.59 8.89
C GLY A 93 11.66 -21.15 8.88
N ILE A 94 11.50 -20.53 10.05
CA ILE A 94 11.14 -19.12 10.17
C ILE A 94 12.26 -18.22 9.65
N GLU A 95 13.53 -18.58 9.87
CA GLU A 95 14.67 -17.85 9.31
C GLU A 95 14.62 -17.90 7.77
N VAL A 96 14.38 -19.06 7.16
CA VAL A 96 14.16 -19.18 5.71
C VAL A 96 12.95 -18.35 5.26
N ALA A 97 11.84 -18.35 6.00
CA ALA A 97 10.71 -17.48 5.67
C ALA A 97 11.04 -15.98 5.77
N SER A 98 12.04 -15.59 6.56
CA SER A 98 12.44 -14.18 6.70
C SER A 98 13.27 -13.66 5.53
N ILE A 99 13.85 -14.56 4.73
CA ILE A 99 14.68 -14.20 3.58
C ILE A 99 13.93 -14.29 2.26
N LEU A 100 12.84 -15.05 2.18
CA LEU A 100 12.11 -15.27 0.94
C LEU A 100 11.15 -14.10 0.64
N ASP A 101 11.10 -13.72 -0.62
CA ASP A 101 10.07 -12.85 -1.15
C ASP A 101 9.47 -13.40 -2.45
N ILE A 102 8.24 -12.99 -2.74
CA ILE A 102 7.51 -13.36 -3.94
C ILE A 102 7.36 -12.17 -4.86
N ASN A 103 7.92 -12.26 -6.05
CA ASN A 103 7.81 -11.23 -7.07
C ASN A 103 6.70 -11.58 -8.06
N LEU A 104 5.75 -10.66 -8.18
CA LEU A 104 4.75 -10.64 -9.24
C LEU A 104 5.09 -9.52 -10.22
N ALA A 105 4.97 -9.80 -11.52
CA ALA A 105 5.34 -8.82 -12.55
C ALA A 105 4.34 -7.66 -12.66
N GLY A 106 3.07 -7.89 -12.31
CA GLY A 106 2.01 -6.91 -12.43
C GLY A 106 0.91 -7.12 -11.40
N LYS A 107 0.09 -6.09 -11.21
CA LYS A 107 -1.14 -6.12 -10.42
C LYS A 107 -2.36 -6.43 -11.28
N LEU A 108 -2.33 -6.13 -12.58
CA LEU A 108 -3.49 -6.14 -13.48
C LEU A 108 -3.31 -7.09 -14.66
N TYR A 109 -4.32 -7.92 -14.90
CA TYR A 109 -4.35 -8.93 -15.95
C TYR A 109 -5.73 -9.01 -16.62
N GLU A 110 -5.78 -9.60 -17.82
CA GLU A 110 -7.02 -9.97 -18.50
C GLU A 110 -7.28 -11.49 -18.38
N PRO A 111 -8.53 -11.95 -18.52
CA PRO A 111 -8.83 -13.37 -18.61
C PRO A 111 -7.98 -14.09 -19.67
N GLY A 112 -7.45 -15.27 -19.35
CA GLY A 112 -6.55 -16.02 -20.23
C GLY A 112 -5.08 -15.60 -20.19
N ALA A 113 -4.70 -14.58 -19.43
CA ALA A 113 -3.31 -14.18 -19.27
C ALA A 113 -2.52 -15.14 -18.35
N THR A 114 -1.21 -15.17 -18.53
CA THR A 114 -0.27 -15.88 -17.65
C THR A 114 0.34 -14.91 -16.64
N VAL A 115 0.28 -15.28 -15.38
CA VAL A 115 0.89 -14.56 -14.25
C VAL A 115 2.21 -15.25 -13.91
N PRO A 116 3.36 -14.64 -14.22
CA PRO A 116 4.65 -15.16 -13.77
C PRO A 116 4.80 -14.93 -12.28
N VAL A 117 5.22 -15.97 -11.57
CA VAL A 117 5.48 -15.96 -10.12
C VAL A 117 6.94 -16.36 -9.91
N GLU A 118 7.71 -15.46 -9.32
CA GLU A 118 9.10 -15.74 -8.94
C GLU A 118 9.22 -15.70 -7.42
N ILE A 119 9.84 -16.71 -6.83
CA ILE A 119 10.19 -16.73 -5.41
C ILE A 119 11.71 -16.68 -5.32
N ALA A 120 12.23 -15.68 -4.61
CA ALA A 120 13.66 -15.45 -4.52
C ALA A 120 14.06 -14.99 -3.11
N SER A 121 15.33 -15.19 -2.78
CA SER A 121 15.92 -14.71 -1.53
C SER A 121 16.27 -13.22 -1.64
N LEU A 122 15.89 -12.43 -0.62
CA LEU A 122 16.18 -11.00 -0.49
C LEU A 122 17.67 -10.72 -0.23
N TYR A 123 18.36 -11.66 0.40
CA TYR A 123 19.78 -11.60 0.74
C TYR A 123 20.36 -13.01 0.85
N GLU A 124 21.69 -13.12 0.79
CA GLU A 124 22.39 -14.40 0.95
C GLU A 124 22.22 -14.93 2.37
N HIS A 125 22.00 -16.24 2.47
CA HIS A 125 21.98 -16.97 3.72
C HIS A 125 23.39 -17.53 4.00
N GLU A 126 23.99 -17.15 5.12
CA GLU A 126 25.41 -17.39 5.39
C GLU A 126 25.68 -18.78 6.00
N VAL A 127 24.65 -19.39 6.59
CA VAL A 127 24.75 -20.65 7.33
C VAL A 127 24.19 -21.79 6.48
N PRO A 128 24.86 -22.93 6.33
CA PRO A 128 24.25 -24.06 5.63
C PRO A 128 22.95 -24.50 6.31
N LEU A 129 21.89 -24.69 5.53
CA LEU A 129 20.62 -25.23 6.02
C LEU A 129 20.76 -26.71 6.37
N GLU A 130 20.20 -27.11 7.52
CA GLU A 130 20.06 -28.50 7.94
C GLU A 130 18.82 -29.15 7.32
N GLY A 131 17.73 -28.38 7.21
CA GLY A 131 16.45 -28.80 6.64
C GLY A 131 16.38 -28.69 5.12
N ARG A 132 15.33 -29.27 4.55
CA ARG A 132 14.96 -29.10 3.14
C ARG A 132 13.63 -28.39 3.05
N TYR A 133 13.55 -27.42 2.15
CA TYR A 133 12.41 -26.54 2.05
C TYR A 133 11.82 -26.57 0.64
N ALA A 134 10.50 -26.39 0.56
CA ALA A 134 9.77 -26.31 -0.69
C ALA A 134 8.71 -25.21 -0.64
N VAL A 135 8.37 -24.66 -1.80
CA VAL A 135 7.28 -23.69 -1.93
C VAL A 135 6.18 -24.28 -2.79
N GLN A 136 4.94 -24.03 -2.41
CA GLN A 136 3.76 -24.32 -3.21
C GLN A 136 3.04 -23.02 -3.54
N VAL A 137 2.57 -22.89 -4.78
CA VAL A 137 1.76 -21.75 -5.23
C VAL A 137 0.35 -22.22 -5.55
N ARG A 138 -0.64 -21.48 -5.06
CA ARG A 138 -2.06 -21.66 -5.38
C ARG A 138 -2.63 -20.37 -5.96
N PHE A 139 -3.58 -20.51 -6.85
CA PHE A 139 -4.35 -19.39 -7.39
C PHE A 139 -5.78 -19.51 -6.91
N LEU A 140 -6.24 -18.50 -6.19
CA LEU A 140 -7.56 -18.47 -5.58
C LEU A 140 -8.43 -17.47 -6.35
N ASP A 141 -9.68 -17.86 -6.56
CA ASP A 141 -10.69 -17.01 -7.19
C ASP A 141 -11.21 -15.91 -6.23
N PRO A 142 -12.13 -15.03 -6.66
CA PRO A 142 -12.66 -13.97 -5.81
C PRO A 142 -13.46 -14.46 -4.59
N SER A 143 -13.87 -15.73 -4.58
CA SER A 143 -14.47 -16.39 -3.41
C SER A 143 -13.43 -17.07 -2.49
N GLU A 144 -12.14 -16.87 -2.81
CA GLU A 144 -10.97 -17.44 -2.13
C GLU A 144 -10.89 -18.97 -2.25
N GLU A 145 -11.53 -19.56 -3.26
CA GLU A 145 -11.44 -20.99 -3.56
C GLU A 145 -10.28 -21.27 -4.54
N PRO A 146 -9.45 -22.30 -4.29
CA PRO A 146 -8.31 -22.62 -5.14
C PRO A 146 -8.76 -23.18 -6.50
N ILE A 147 -8.35 -22.50 -7.57
CA ILE A 147 -8.60 -22.90 -8.97
C ILE A 147 -7.35 -23.42 -9.68
N TYR A 148 -6.18 -23.24 -9.07
CA TYR A 148 -4.92 -23.84 -9.48
C TYR A 148 -4.05 -24.12 -8.25
N GLU A 149 -3.27 -25.21 -8.32
CA GLU A 149 -2.31 -25.60 -7.30
C GLU A 149 -1.08 -26.20 -8.00
N SER A 150 0.11 -25.72 -7.65
CA SER A 150 1.37 -26.26 -8.16
C SER A 150 1.79 -27.51 -7.40
N ASP A 151 2.69 -28.29 -8.00
CA ASP A 151 3.53 -29.23 -7.25
C ASP A 151 4.41 -28.46 -6.24
N LEU A 152 4.98 -29.17 -5.27
CA LEU A 152 6.00 -28.62 -4.36
C LEU A 152 7.29 -28.34 -5.13
N LEU A 153 7.73 -27.08 -5.11
CA LEU A 153 8.95 -26.60 -5.74
C LEU A 153 10.08 -26.59 -4.72
N MET A 154 11.02 -27.53 -4.84
CA MET A 154 12.16 -27.63 -3.91
C MET A 154 13.10 -26.43 -4.02
N LEU A 155 13.46 -25.84 -2.89
CA LEU A 155 14.41 -24.72 -2.79
C LEU A 155 15.86 -25.26 -2.64
N GLU A 156 16.46 -25.69 -3.74
CA GLU A 156 17.85 -26.17 -3.73
C GLU A 156 18.83 -25.03 -3.42
N GLY A 157 19.38 -25.02 -2.20
CA GLY A 157 20.31 -23.98 -1.76
C GLY A 157 19.71 -22.57 -1.77
N LEU A 158 18.39 -22.46 -1.57
CA LEU A 158 17.64 -21.19 -1.62
C LEU A 158 17.77 -20.43 -2.96
N ALA A 159 18.08 -21.16 -4.03
CA ALA A 159 18.05 -20.61 -5.38
C ALA A 159 16.64 -20.16 -5.75
N ALA A 160 16.55 -19.11 -6.57
CA ALA A 160 15.28 -18.60 -7.05
C ALA A 160 14.50 -19.68 -7.81
N VAL A 161 13.20 -19.81 -7.52
CA VAL A 161 12.28 -20.71 -8.22
C VAL A 161 11.20 -19.89 -8.89
N SER A 162 10.76 -20.35 -10.06
CA SER A 162 9.71 -19.68 -10.83
C SER A 162 8.63 -20.65 -11.22
N THR A 163 7.38 -20.19 -11.19
CA THR A 163 6.23 -20.90 -11.74
C THR A 163 5.32 -19.91 -12.47
N GLU A 164 4.32 -20.42 -13.15
CA GLU A 164 3.34 -19.64 -13.89
C GLU A 164 1.93 -20.07 -13.52
N VAL A 165 1.06 -19.09 -13.31
CA VAL A 165 -0.36 -19.29 -13.08
C VAL A 165 -1.11 -18.81 -14.31
N VAL A 166 -2.00 -19.64 -14.85
CA VAL A 166 -2.84 -19.26 -16.00
C VAL A 166 -4.22 -18.85 -15.50
N ILE A 167 -4.63 -17.63 -15.81
CA ILE A 167 -5.98 -17.14 -15.50
C ILE A 167 -6.97 -17.82 -16.46
N PRO A 168 -8.07 -18.42 -15.97
CA PRO A 168 -9.11 -19.00 -16.83
C PRO A 168 -9.64 -17.98 -17.85
N ARG A 169 -10.05 -18.44 -19.04
CA ARG A 169 -10.57 -17.52 -20.08
C ARG A 169 -11.95 -16.99 -19.74
N GLU A 170 -12.66 -17.74 -18.90
CA GLU A 170 -13.97 -17.48 -18.34
C GLU A 170 -13.90 -16.81 -16.97
N ALA A 171 -12.71 -16.37 -16.52
CA ALA A 171 -12.54 -15.68 -15.25
C ALA A 171 -13.35 -14.37 -15.24
N ASP A 172 -14.10 -14.17 -14.16
CA ASP A 172 -14.82 -12.92 -13.92
C ASP A 172 -13.85 -11.79 -13.57
N SER A 173 -14.29 -10.54 -13.76
CA SER A 173 -13.52 -9.40 -13.25
C SER A 173 -13.55 -9.41 -11.72
N GLY A 174 -12.41 -9.18 -11.09
CA GLY A 174 -12.33 -9.16 -9.62
C GLY A 174 -10.92 -9.26 -9.07
N ARG A 175 -10.84 -9.29 -7.74
CA ARG A 175 -9.61 -9.55 -6.98
C ARG A 175 -9.37 -11.05 -6.87
N TYR A 176 -8.20 -11.50 -7.30
CA TYR A 176 -7.72 -12.87 -7.17
C TYR A 176 -6.50 -12.89 -6.25
N LEU A 177 -6.20 -14.05 -5.65
CA LEU A 177 -5.03 -14.20 -4.78
C LEU A 177 -4.06 -15.22 -5.36
N VAL A 178 -2.78 -14.83 -5.42
CA VAL A 178 -1.67 -15.76 -5.56
C VAL A 178 -1.24 -16.13 -4.15
N GLU A 179 -1.78 -17.23 -3.63
CA GLU A 179 -1.38 -17.80 -2.34
C GLU A 179 -0.09 -18.58 -2.54
N TYR A 180 0.76 -18.53 -1.53
CA TYR A 180 1.96 -19.33 -1.49
C TYR A 180 2.20 -19.84 -0.08
N SER A 181 2.83 -21.00 -0.01
CA SER A 181 3.16 -21.62 1.26
C SER A 181 4.57 -22.19 1.24
N LEU A 182 5.29 -21.96 2.34
CA LEU A 182 6.62 -22.51 2.59
C LEU A 182 6.48 -23.77 3.45
N TRP A 183 7.12 -24.84 3.03
CA TRP A 183 7.08 -26.15 3.67
C TRP A 183 8.49 -26.59 4.03
N GLU A 184 8.61 -27.26 5.17
CA GLU A 184 9.72 -28.16 5.44
C GLU A 184 9.40 -29.55 4.86
N GLU A 185 10.40 -30.27 4.35
CA GLU A 185 10.25 -31.63 3.84
C GLU A 185 9.57 -32.52 4.89
N ASP A 186 8.56 -33.28 4.47
CA ASP A 186 7.75 -34.19 5.30
C ASP A 186 6.90 -33.52 6.41
N ALA A 187 6.83 -32.19 6.48
CA ALA A 187 5.94 -31.49 7.43
C ALA A 187 4.46 -31.67 7.09
N SER A 188 3.60 -31.75 8.13
CA SER A 188 2.15 -31.84 7.97
C SER A 188 1.49 -30.51 7.62
N ASP A 189 2.13 -29.41 8.00
CA ASP A 189 1.60 -28.05 7.90
C ASP A 189 2.70 -27.12 7.36
N PRO A 190 2.34 -26.07 6.60
CA PRO A 190 3.32 -25.11 6.13
C PRO A 190 3.85 -24.25 7.27
N ILE A 191 5.13 -23.87 7.18
CA ILE A 191 5.78 -22.92 8.09
C ILE A 191 5.11 -21.54 7.94
N VAL A 192 4.89 -21.13 6.70
CA VAL A 192 4.24 -19.87 6.34
C VAL A 192 3.21 -20.08 5.24
N ARG A 193 2.08 -19.39 5.34
CA ARG A 193 1.07 -19.25 4.29
C ARG A 193 0.56 -17.81 4.28
N THR A 194 0.60 -17.19 3.11
CA THR A 194 0.15 -15.81 2.88
C THR A 194 -0.10 -15.63 1.37
N SER A 195 -0.64 -14.50 0.95
CA SER A 195 -0.99 -14.27 -0.44
C SER A 195 -0.65 -12.86 -0.91
N ARG A 196 -0.49 -12.71 -2.23
CA ARG A 196 -0.48 -11.42 -2.90
C ARG A 196 -1.65 -11.34 -3.85
N SER A 197 -2.37 -10.22 -3.81
CA SER A 197 -3.51 -10.00 -4.69
C SER A 197 -3.09 -9.49 -6.07
N ILE A 198 -3.85 -9.92 -7.07
CA ILE A 198 -3.89 -9.36 -8.42
C ILE A 198 -5.36 -9.07 -8.78
N TYR A 199 -5.57 -8.31 -9.84
CA TYR A 199 -6.91 -8.05 -10.38
C TYR A 199 -7.00 -8.53 -11.81
N VAL A 200 -8.07 -9.25 -12.10
CA VAL A 200 -8.48 -9.62 -13.44
C VAL A 200 -9.56 -8.64 -13.87
N ILE A 201 -9.40 -8.01 -15.03
CA ILE A 201 -10.37 -7.05 -15.56
C ILE A 201 -10.67 -7.40 -17.02
N GLU A 202 -11.94 -7.64 -17.31
CA GLU A 202 -12.40 -7.91 -18.67
C GLU A 202 -12.20 -6.69 -19.57
N ALA A 203 -11.70 -6.94 -20.79
CA ALA A 203 -11.44 -5.95 -21.82
C ALA A 203 -10.58 -4.76 -21.34
N PHE A 204 -9.71 -4.98 -20.36
CA PHE A 204 -8.87 -3.96 -19.74
C PHE A 204 -8.12 -3.11 -20.78
N GLU A 205 -7.46 -3.74 -21.75
CA GLU A 205 -6.66 -3.00 -22.74
C GLU A 205 -7.53 -2.10 -23.64
N GLU A 206 -8.71 -2.58 -24.02
CA GLU A 206 -9.69 -1.80 -24.80
C GLU A 206 -10.20 -0.59 -23.99
N ARG A 207 -10.61 -0.83 -22.74
CA ARG A 207 -11.14 0.18 -21.82
C ARG A 207 -10.13 1.28 -21.53
N ILE A 208 -8.89 0.93 -21.19
CA ILE A 208 -7.82 1.90 -20.95
C ILE A 208 -7.48 2.68 -22.22
N THR A 209 -7.44 2.02 -23.39
CA THR A 209 -7.17 2.69 -24.66
C THR A 209 -8.26 3.71 -25.00
N ALA A 210 -9.53 3.35 -24.80
CA ALA A 210 -10.67 4.25 -25.01
C ALA A 210 -10.60 5.48 -24.08
N MET A 211 -10.37 5.26 -22.78
CA MET A 211 -10.24 6.36 -21.82
C MET A 211 -9.03 7.27 -22.14
N LEU A 212 -7.89 6.71 -22.54
CA LEU A 212 -6.72 7.50 -22.94
C LEU A 212 -7.02 8.37 -24.16
N PHE A 213 -7.74 7.84 -25.15
CA PHE A 213 -8.17 8.59 -26.31
C PHE A 213 -9.12 9.74 -25.92
N ASP A 214 -10.10 9.44 -25.08
CA ASP A 214 -11.12 10.40 -24.65
C ASP A 214 -10.57 11.52 -23.77
N SER A 215 -9.60 11.21 -22.90
CA SER A 215 -8.92 12.19 -22.03
C SER A 215 -8.18 13.29 -22.82
N ARG A 216 -7.84 13.00 -24.08
CA ARG A 216 -7.09 13.90 -24.96
C ARG A 216 -8.00 14.75 -25.86
N ARG A 217 -9.33 14.53 -25.85
CA ARG A 217 -10.26 15.28 -26.70
C ARG A 217 -10.28 16.77 -26.34
N PRO A 218 -10.14 17.70 -27.31
CA PRO A 218 -10.15 19.14 -27.04
C PRO A 218 -11.45 19.64 -26.37
N GLN A 219 -12.58 18.99 -26.65
CA GLN A 219 -13.87 19.30 -26.02
C GLN A 219 -13.80 19.11 -24.50
N LEU A 220 -13.14 18.05 -24.04
CA LEU A 220 -13.00 17.73 -22.63
C LEU A 220 -12.23 18.83 -21.89
N ARG A 221 -11.12 19.32 -22.47
CA ARG A 221 -10.35 20.45 -21.92
C ARG A 221 -11.20 21.72 -21.68
N ARG A 222 -12.15 21.99 -22.57
CA ARG A 222 -13.07 23.14 -22.40
C ARG A 222 -14.04 22.92 -21.24
N GLN A 223 -14.46 21.69 -20.98
CA GLN A 223 -15.35 21.37 -19.86
C GLN A 223 -14.62 21.46 -18.53
N VAL A 224 -13.38 20.96 -18.46
CA VAL A 224 -12.53 21.00 -17.26
C VAL A 224 -12.39 22.41 -16.70
N GLY A 225 -12.25 23.43 -17.56
CA GLY A 225 -12.11 24.83 -17.12
C GLY A 225 -13.38 25.50 -16.61
N ARG A 226 -14.54 24.83 -16.61
CA ARG A 226 -15.84 25.46 -16.25
C ARG A 226 -16.15 25.45 -14.75
N SER A 227 -15.64 24.50 -13.98
CA SER A 227 -15.87 24.41 -12.53
C SER A 227 -14.78 23.61 -11.82
N SER A 228 -14.54 23.89 -10.54
CA SER A 228 -13.65 23.08 -9.70
C SER A 228 -14.08 21.62 -9.62
N SER A 229 -15.39 21.36 -9.65
CA SER A 229 -16.00 20.03 -9.71
C SER A 229 -15.55 19.24 -10.95
N ARG A 230 -15.65 19.83 -12.15
CA ARG A 230 -15.19 19.19 -13.39
C ARG A 230 -13.67 19.03 -13.43
N ALA A 231 -12.93 19.98 -12.85
CA ALA A 231 -11.48 19.87 -12.74
C ALA A 231 -11.04 18.72 -11.83
N LEU A 232 -11.73 18.53 -10.70
CA LEU A 232 -11.51 17.39 -9.80
C LEU A 232 -11.81 16.06 -10.49
N ALA A 233 -12.96 15.95 -11.16
CA ALA A 233 -13.31 14.74 -11.89
C ALA A 233 -12.28 14.36 -12.96
N ASN A 234 -11.83 15.33 -13.75
CA ASN A 234 -10.77 15.08 -14.74
C ASN A 234 -9.44 14.70 -14.10
N THR A 235 -9.07 15.34 -12.99
CA THR A 235 -7.83 15.01 -12.26
C THR A 235 -7.89 13.58 -11.72
N THR A 236 -9.06 13.17 -11.23
CA THR A 236 -9.35 11.81 -10.78
C THR A 236 -9.18 10.81 -11.93
N VAL A 237 -9.77 11.06 -13.10
CA VAL A 237 -9.58 10.21 -14.31
C VAL A 237 -8.10 10.06 -14.67
N LEU A 238 -7.32 11.15 -14.64
CA LEU A 238 -5.90 11.09 -14.97
C LEU A 238 -5.08 10.29 -13.95
N TRP A 239 -5.41 10.38 -12.67
CA TRP A 239 -4.77 9.58 -11.63
C TRP A 239 -5.11 8.09 -11.78
N HIS A 240 -6.38 7.76 -12.00
CA HIS A 240 -6.81 6.39 -12.28
C HIS A 240 -6.08 5.80 -13.48
N LEU A 241 -5.99 6.52 -14.59
CA LEU A 241 -5.22 6.11 -15.77
C LEU A 241 -3.75 5.84 -15.47
N ASP A 242 -3.11 6.65 -14.62
CA ASP A 242 -1.74 6.41 -14.17
C ASP A 242 -1.63 5.12 -13.35
N MET A 243 -2.53 4.93 -12.37
CA MET A 243 -2.59 3.72 -11.54
C MET A 243 -2.78 2.45 -12.38
N TYR A 244 -3.67 2.47 -13.37
CA TYR A 244 -3.87 1.34 -14.30
C TYR A 244 -2.63 1.06 -15.15
N GLN A 245 -1.99 2.10 -15.66
CA GLN A 245 -0.77 1.95 -16.44
C GLN A 245 0.39 1.40 -15.59
N ARG A 246 0.49 1.80 -14.32
CA ARG A 246 1.47 1.27 -13.37
C ARG A 246 1.16 -0.16 -13.00
N GLY A 247 -0.07 -0.47 -12.57
CA GLY A 247 -0.48 -1.82 -12.20
C GLY A 247 -0.31 -2.86 -13.31
N ARG A 248 -0.28 -2.44 -14.58
CA ARG A 248 0.09 -3.31 -15.71
C ARG A 248 1.59 -3.66 -15.77
N ARG A 249 2.47 -2.74 -15.35
CA ARG A 249 3.93 -2.84 -15.50
C ARG A 249 4.66 -3.28 -14.25
N GLU A 250 4.05 -3.07 -13.09
CA GLU A 250 4.62 -3.39 -11.79
C GLU A 250 3.52 -3.91 -10.86
N TRP A 251 3.90 -4.79 -9.95
CA TRP A 251 3.01 -5.15 -8.86
C TRP A 251 2.98 -4.01 -7.83
N LEU A 252 1.77 -3.55 -7.53
CA LEU A 252 1.53 -2.42 -6.63
C LEU A 252 1.18 -2.96 -5.24
N ALA A 253 2.09 -2.73 -4.31
CA ALA A 253 1.91 -3.04 -2.90
C ALA A 253 1.06 -1.96 -2.21
N GLY A 254 0.10 -2.38 -1.40
CA GLY A 254 -0.43 -1.55 -0.33
C GLY A 254 0.62 -1.35 0.76
N ALA A 255 0.31 -0.50 1.75
CA ALA A 255 1.14 -0.43 2.94
C ALA A 255 1.23 -1.83 3.57
N TYR A 256 2.45 -2.26 3.93
CA TYR A 256 2.77 -3.59 4.49
C TYR A 256 2.77 -4.78 3.53
N MET A 257 2.40 -4.64 2.26
CA MET A 257 2.31 -5.80 1.34
C MET A 257 3.64 -6.14 0.62
N GLY A 258 4.61 -5.24 0.64
CA GLY A 258 5.90 -5.39 -0.07
C GLY A 258 7.01 -6.07 0.75
N TYR A 259 6.66 -6.76 1.84
CA TYR A 259 7.64 -7.37 2.75
C TYR A 259 7.81 -8.87 2.46
N PRO A 260 8.92 -9.47 2.92
CA PRO A 260 9.13 -10.91 2.86
C PRO A 260 7.96 -11.69 3.44
N VAL A 261 7.89 -12.94 3.04
CA VAL A 261 6.74 -13.81 3.27
C VAL A 261 6.29 -13.90 4.73
N ILE A 262 7.25 -13.96 5.66
CA ILE A 262 6.97 -14.02 7.10
C ILE A 262 6.23 -12.78 7.60
N MET A 263 6.55 -11.61 7.06
CA MET A 263 5.99 -10.34 7.48
C MET A 263 4.55 -10.18 6.98
N ASN A 264 4.27 -10.62 5.75
CA ASN A 264 2.90 -10.61 5.23
C ASN A 264 1.99 -11.48 6.10
N GLN A 265 2.44 -12.68 6.50
CA GLN A 265 1.69 -13.53 7.44
C GLN A 265 1.44 -12.83 8.79
N ILE A 266 2.44 -12.14 9.35
CA ILE A 266 2.27 -11.38 10.60
C ILE A 266 1.28 -10.22 10.43
N PHE A 267 1.31 -9.52 9.30
CA PHE A 267 0.45 -8.36 9.04
C PHE A 267 -0.98 -8.72 8.69
N GLU A 268 -1.21 -9.86 8.02
CA GLU A 268 -2.53 -10.42 7.75
C GLU A 268 -3.31 -10.68 9.05
N GLN A 269 -2.65 -11.17 10.10
CA GLN A 269 -3.27 -11.38 11.42
C GLN A 269 -3.75 -10.06 12.07
N GLY A 270 -3.19 -8.91 11.64
CA GLY A 270 -3.38 -7.61 12.27
C GLY A 270 -4.32 -6.64 11.57
N THR A 271 -5.00 -7.04 10.48
CA THR A 271 -5.84 -6.15 9.62
C THR A 271 -5.10 -4.95 9.03
N LEU A 272 -3.78 -5.05 8.85
CA LEU A 272 -2.96 -3.94 8.32
C LEU A 272 -2.81 -3.94 6.79
N MET A 273 -3.25 -5.01 6.13
CA MET A 273 -3.15 -5.17 4.69
C MET A 273 -4.30 -4.44 4.01
N VAL A 274 -4.03 -3.24 3.50
CA VAL A 274 -5.01 -2.43 2.76
C VAL A 274 -4.64 -2.43 1.29
N GLU A 275 -5.57 -2.80 0.42
CA GLU A 275 -5.35 -2.74 -1.03
C GLU A 275 -5.11 -1.28 -1.45
N PRO A 276 -4.12 -1.01 -2.32
CA PRO A 276 -3.92 0.34 -2.82
C PRO A 276 -5.14 0.81 -3.62
N MET A 277 -5.91 -0.12 -4.20
CA MET A 277 -7.08 0.17 -5.03
C MET A 277 -7.94 -1.04 -5.32
N GLN A 278 -9.26 -0.84 -5.36
CA GLN A 278 -10.20 -1.81 -5.92
C GLN A 278 -10.27 -1.61 -7.44
N PHE A 279 -9.27 -2.13 -8.17
CA PHE A 279 -9.05 -1.79 -9.57
C PHE A 279 -10.20 -2.15 -10.50
N ASP A 280 -10.87 -3.27 -10.21
CA ASP A 280 -12.01 -3.83 -10.93
C ASP A 280 -13.27 -2.99 -10.83
N SER A 281 -13.53 -2.36 -9.67
CA SER A 281 -14.73 -1.54 -9.46
C SER A 281 -14.48 -0.05 -9.69
N GLU A 282 -13.28 0.44 -9.35
CA GLU A 282 -12.95 1.85 -9.52
C GLU A 282 -12.71 2.26 -10.98
N ILE A 283 -12.57 1.30 -11.92
CA ILE A 283 -12.40 1.61 -13.36
C ILE A 283 -13.67 2.20 -13.93
N GLU A 284 -14.82 1.73 -13.46
CA GLU A 284 -16.13 2.21 -13.85
C GLU A 284 -16.32 3.67 -13.44
N LEU A 285 -15.84 4.06 -12.26
CA LEU A 285 -15.86 5.45 -11.81
C LEU A 285 -15.12 6.38 -12.79
N ALA A 286 -13.92 5.96 -13.24
CA ALA A 286 -13.13 6.73 -14.20
C ALA A 286 -13.81 6.82 -15.57
N GLU A 287 -14.41 5.72 -16.04
CA GLU A 287 -15.16 5.67 -17.29
C GLU A 287 -16.42 6.55 -17.24
N GLU A 288 -17.18 6.51 -16.15
CA GLU A 288 -18.35 7.36 -15.96
C GLU A 288 -17.96 8.84 -15.96
N PHE A 289 -16.88 9.20 -15.24
CA PHE A 289 -16.41 10.58 -15.18
C PHE A 289 -15.98 11.09 -16.55
N ILE A 290 -15.22 10.31 -17.30
CA ILE A 290 -14.73 10.74 -18.62
C ILE A 290 -15.89 10.87 -19.63
N ASN A 291 -16.88 9.97 -19.56
CA ASN A 291 -18.06 9.99 -20.40
C ASN A 291 -18.96 11.20 -20.10
N ASP A 292 -19.19 11.50 -18.82
CA ASP A 292 -19.94 12.68 -18.39
C ASP A 292 -19.26 13.98 -18.81
N LEU A 293 -17.95 14.09 -18.58
CA LEU A 293 -17.17 15.23 -19.02
C LEU A 293 -17.20 15.39 -20.55
N GLY A 294 -17.06 14.30 -21.30
CA GLY A 294 -17.16 14.29 -22.76
C GLY A 294 -18.53 14.77 -23.27
N SER A 295 -19.59 14.48 -22.51
CA SER A 295 -20.96 14.93 -22.76
C SER A 295 -21.29 16.33 -22.21
N GLY A 296 -20.34 16.98 -21.53
CA GLY A 296 -20.52 18.29 -20.89
C GLY A 296 -21.26 18.28 -19.56
N ARG A 297 -21.57 17.10 -19.02
CA ARG A 297 -22.14 16.92 -17.68
C ARG A 297 -21.06 17.13 -16.61
N ASP A 298 -21.50 17.41 -15.38
CA ASP A 298 -20.63 17.50 -14.22
C ASP A 298 -20.80 16.22 -13.39
N PRO A 299 -19.85 15.28 -13.43
CA PRO A 299 -20.05 13.96 -12.85
C PRO A 299 -20.23 14.00 -11.32
N LEU A 300 -19.66 15.00 -10.64
CA LEU A 300 -19.77 15.14 -9.18
C LEU A 300 -21.00 15.97 -8.75
N SER A 301 -21.78 16.52 -9.68
CA SER A 301 -22.87 17.43 -9.32
C SER A 301 -23.94 16.78 -8.43
N THR A 302 -24.23 15.51 -8.68
CA THR A 302 -25.23 14.68 -7.98
C THR A 302 -24.65 13.40 -7.40
N ARG A 303 -23.32 13.24 -7.40
CA ARG A 303 -22.67 11.98 -7.01
C ARG A 303 -22.66 11.82 -5.49
N SER A 304 -23.23 10.71 -5.02
CA SER A 304 -23.15 10.21 -3.66
C SER A 304 -22.35 8.91 -3.60
N GLY A 305 -22.18 8.37 -2.40
CA GLY A 305 -21.47 7.12 -2.14
C GLY A 305 -20.00 7.33 -1.76
N ASP A 306 -19.30 6.21 -1.67
CA ASP A 306 -17.86 6.13 -1.40
C ASP A 306 -17.09 6.20 -2.72
N MET A 307 -16.17 7.15 -2.83
CA MET A 307 -15.41 7.41 -4.05
C MET A 307 -13.95 7.63 -3.73
N ARG A 308 -13.06 7.07 -4.55
CA ARG A 308 -11.67 7.51 -4.59
C ARG A 308 -11.47 8.59 -5.64
N LEU A 309 -11.07 9.75 -5.16
CA LEU A 309 -10.80 10.93 -5.97
C LEU A 309 -9.32 11.28 -5.87
N ALA A 310 -8.83 12.05 -6.84
CA ALA A 310 -7.47 12.57 -6.79
C ALA A 310 -7.45 14.05 -7.13
N TYR A 311 -6.63 14.79 -6.41
CA TYR A 311 -6.41 16.21 -6.62
C TYR A 311 -4.95 16.47 -6.99
N ARG A 312 -4.69 17.68 -7.47
CA ARG A 312 -3.34 18.12 -7.79
C ARG A 312 -2.83 18.99 -6.65
N SER A 313 -1.84 18.49 -5.89
CA SER A 313 -1.33 19.20 -4.72
C SER A 313 -0.87 20.62 -5.09
N SER A 314 -1.10 21.56 -4.18
CA SER A 314 -0.64 22.94 -4.30
C SER A 314 0.87 23.07 -4.14
N VAL A 315 1.51 22.09 -3.49
CA VAL A 315 2.95 22.12 -3.14
C VAL A 315 3.83 21.82 -4.34
N ASP A 316 3.61 20.67 -4.99
CA ASP A 316 4.50 20.10 -6.02
C ASP A 316 3.76 19.63 -7.27
N ARG A 317 2.43 19.81 -7.30
CA ARG A 317 1.56 19.44 -8.43
C ARG A 317 1.46 17.94 -8.68
N GLU A 318 1.89 17.10 -7.74
CA GLU A 318 1.64 15.67 -7.78
C GLU A 318 0.13 15.36 -7.69
N LEU A 319 -0.26 14.23 -8.25
CA LEU A 319 -1.63 13.72 -8.12
C LEU A 319 -1.71 12.88 -6.85
N VAL A 320 -2.48 13.35 -5.88
CA VAL A 320 -2.59 12.72 -4.57
C VAL A 320 -4.03 12.21 -4.38
N PRO A 321 -4.23 10.93 -4.05
CA PRO A 321 -5.56 10.39 -3.82
C PRO A 321 -6.13 10.83 -2.47
N PHE A 322 -7.45 10.77 -2.36
CA PHE A 322 -8.20 10.83 -1.10
C PHE A 322 -9.52 10.08 -1.29
N ARG A 323 -10.12 9.60 -0.19
CA ARG A 323 -11.46 8.99 -0.23
C ARG A 323 -12.48 10.02 0.20
N LEU A 324 -13.59 10.07 -0.53
CA LEU A 324 -14.73 10.91 -0.21
C LEU A 324 -15.97 10.02 -0.08
N PHE A 325 -16.56 10.00 1.11
CA PHE A 325 -17.88 9.44 1.32
C PHE A 325 -18.91 10.58 1.35
N VAL A 326 -19.95 10.45 0.52
CA VAL A 326 -21.08 11.38 0.44
C VAL A 326 -22.36 10.59 0.74
N PRO A 327 -23.24 11.04 1.65
CA PRO A 327 -24.45 10.31 2.02
C PRO A 327 -25.35 9.94 0.83
N ASP A 328 -25.97 8.76 0.88
CA ASP A 328 -26.76 8.21 -0.23
C ASP A 328 -27.96 9.10 -0.63
N ASN A 329 -28.50 9.85 0.34
CA ASN A 329 -29.59 10.81 0.16
C ASN A 329 -29.12 12.23 -0.19
N TYR A 330 -27.91 12.36 -0.77
CA TYR A 330 -27.33 13.64 -1.14
C TYR A 330 -28.25 14.49 -2.03
N ASP A 331 -28.47 15.71 -1.57
CA ASP A 331 -29.22 16.77 -2.20
C ASP A 331 -28.38 18.05 -2.15
N ARG A 332 -28.01 18.56 -3.32
CA ARG A 332 -27.16 19.74 -3.50
C ARG A 332 -27.79 21.03 -2.96
N SER A 333 -29.11 21.05 -2.68
CA SER A 333 -29.79 22.20 -2.08
C SER A 333 -29.64 22.28 -0.56
N GLN A 334 -29.16 21.20 0.08
CA GLN A 334 -28.90 21.12 1.51
C GLN A 334 -27.43 21.43 1.83
N SER A 335 -27.11 21.56 3.12
CA SER A 335 -25.75 21.78 3.60
C SER A 335 -25.34 20.71 4.61
N TYR A 336 -24.16 20.12 4.40
CA TYR A 336 -23.71 18.92 5.10
C TYR A 336 -22.55 19.21 6.04
N PRO A 337 -22.50 18.58 7.23
CA PRO A 337 -21.29 18.57 8.04
C PRO A 337 -20.18 17.77 7.33
N LEU A 338 -18.93 18.14 7.59
CA LEU A 338 -17.74 17.51 7.02
C LEU A 338 -16.83 16.97 8.13
N VAL A 339 -16.39 15.72 8.00
CA VAL A 339 -15.24 15.18 8.76
C VAL A 339 -14.05 15.03 7.83
N VAL A 340 -12.92 15.62 8.20
CA VAL A 340 -11.62 15.32 7.60
C VAL A 340 -10.91 14.31 8.48
N ALA A 341 -10.57 13.14 7.93
CA ALA A 341 -10.01 12.01 8.67
C ALA A 341 -8.56 11.72 8.25
N LEU A 342 -7.68 11.57 9.25
CA LEU A 342 -6.23 11.39 9.09
C LEU A 342 -5.79 10.01 9.60
N HIS A 343 -5.35 9.13 8.71
CA HIS A 343 -4.95 7.76 9.03
C HIS A 343 -3.72 7.68 9.95
N GLY A 344 -3.53 6.51 10.56
CA GLY A 344 -2.33 6.20 11.34
C GLY A 344 -1.13 5.90 10.46
N ALA A 345 0.04 5.76 11.08
CA ALA A 345 1.22 5.30 10.34
C ALA A 345 0.95 3.90 9.76
N GLY A 346 1.30 3.71 8.49
CA GLY A 346 0.98 2.48 7.75
C GLY A 346 -0.41 2.43 7.13
N GLY A 347 -1.26 3.42 7.41
CA GLY A 347 -2.54 3.57 6.72
C GLY A 347 -2.41 4.34 5.41
N ASP A 348 -3.56 4.63 4.82
CA ASP A 348 -3.73 5.45 3.64
C ASP A 348 -5.14 6.08 3.66
N GLU A 349 -5.60 6.66 2.56
CA GLU A 349 -6.94 7.23 2.46
C GLU A 349 -8.08 6.21 2.65
N ASN A 350 -7.82 4.92 2.51
CA ASN A 350 -8.82 3.85 2.61
C ASN A 350 -9.05 3.39 4.04
N THR A 351 -8.06 3.58 4.92
CA THR A 351 -8.07 3.08 6.30
C THR A 351 -9.37 3.39 7.05
N PHE A 352 -9.85 4.64 7.04
CA PHE A 352 -11.11 4.96 7.72
C PHE A 352 -12.36 4.44 7.00
N MET A 353 -12.29 4.22 5.68
CA MET A 353 -13.43 3.78 4.87
C MET A 353 -13.64 2.27 4.85
N GLU A 354 -12.58 1.51 5.12
CA GLU A 354 -12.54 0.05 4.98
C GLU A 354 -12.22 -0.69 6.29
N SER A 355 -11.58 -0.04 7.26
CA SER A 355 -11.29 -0.65 8.58
C SER A 355 -12.42 -0.40 9.59
N PHE A 356 -12.19 -0.85 10.84
CA PHE A 356 -13.12 -0.69 11.98
C PHE A 356 -14.51 -1.30 11.73
N ASP A 357 -14.55 -2.44 11.04
CA ASP A 357 -15.75 -3.18 10.66
C ASP A 357 -16.79 -2.32 9.92
N GLY A 358 -16.36 -1.26 9.22
CA GLY A 358 -17.25 -0.33 8.53
C GLY A 358 -17.99 0.67 9.43
N THR A 359 -17.85 0.55 10.75
CA THR A 359 -18.59 1.34 11.75
C THR A 359 -18.47 2.84 11.53
N PHE A 360 -17.30 3.33 11.11
CA PHE A 360 -17.10 4.76 10.86
C PHE A 360 -17.95 5.26 9.69
N LYS A 361 -17.91 4.54 8.56
CA LYS A 361 -18.66 4.88 7.34
C LYS A 361 -20.17 4.77 7.57
N GLU A 362 -20.62 3.76 8.30
CA GLU A 362 -22.02 3.60 8.70
C GLU A 362 -22.50 4.76 9.58
N ASN A 363 -21.72 5.13 10.59
CA ASN A 363 -22.07 6.26 11.45
C ASN A 363 -22.15 7.59 10.69
N ALA A 364 -21.28 7.79 9.69
CA ALA A 364 -21.33 8.96 8.82
C ALA A 364 -22.58 8.94 7.93
N ARG A 365 -22.93 7.78 7.36
CA ARG A 365 -24.17 7.58 6.57
C ARG A 365 -25.40 7.95 7.39
N ASP A 366 -25.55 7.36 8.58
CA ASP A 366 -26.73 7.53 9.43
C ASP A 366 -26.94 8.96 9.89
N ARG A 367 -25.86 9.72 10.05
CA ARG A 367 -25.89 11.10 10.50
C ARG A 367 -25.91 12.12 9.36
N GLY A 368 -25.77 11.67 8.11
CA GLY A 368 -25.70 12.55 6.93
C GLY A 368 -24.41 13.38 6.88
N TYR A 369 -23.27 12.79 7.24
CA TYR A 369 -21.96 13.46 7.20
C TYR A 369 -21.25 13.14 5.89
N ILE A 370 -20.64 14.17 5.29
CA ILE A 370 -19.63 13.96 4.27
C ILE A 370 -18.30 13.70 4.99
N VAL A 371 -17.52 12.74 4.49
CA VAL A 371 -16.22 12.38 5.06
C VAL A 371 -15.16 12.43 3.98
N ALA A 372 -14.08 13.18 4.24
CA ALA A 372 -12.88 13.19 3.42
C ALA A 372 -11.73 12.51 4.19
N SER A 373 -11.30 11.34 3.75
CA SER A 373 -10.14 10.63 4.32
C SER A 373 -8.91 10.92 3.45
N VAL A 374 -7.86 11.48 4.06
CA VAL A 374 -6.72 12.08 3.35
C VAL A 374 -5.53 11.12 3.32
N ASN A 375 -4.93 10.90 2.14
CA ASN A 375 -3.75 10.04 1.95
C ASN A 375 -2.48 10.54 2.68
N GLY A 376 -2.37 11.84 2.92
CA GLY A 376 -1.30 12.39 3.76
C GLY A 376 0.12 12.11 3.25
N ARG A 377 0.33 11.97 1.93
CA ARG A 377 1.62 11.59 1.31
C ARG A 377 2.08 10.18 1.67
N GLY A 378 1.14 9.24 1.63
CA GLY A 378 1.37 7.83 1.86
C GLY A 378 1.50 7.47 3.35
N PRO A 379 1.92 6.24 3.63
CA PRO A 379 1.74 5.63 4.95
C PRO A 379 2.49 6.31 6.10
N TYR A 380 3.51 7.11 5.79
CA TYR A 380 4.39 7.72 6.79
C TYR A 380 4.61 9.22 6.59
N GLY A 381 3.74 9.90 5.83
CA GLY A 381 3.92 11.34 5.54
C GLY A 381 3.82 12.27 6.76
N GLY A 382 3.34 11.76 7.91
CA GLY A 382 3.48 12.42 9.20
C GLY A 382 2.66 13.71 9.40
N TYR A 383 1.85 14.08 8.40
CA TYR A 383 1.01 15.28 8.35
C TYR A 383 1.78 16.58 8.60
N ARG A 384 3.08 16.62 8.25
CA ARG A 384 3.99 17.78 8.37
C ARG A 384 4.23 18.38 6.98
N ASP A 385 4.55 19.67 6.95
CA ASP A 385 4.94 20.39 5.73
C ASP A 385 3.97 20.12 4.56
N ALA A 386 4.44 19.50 3.48
CA ALA A 386 3.60 19.16 2.32
C ALA A 386 2.42 18.24 2.68
N SER A 387 2.62 17.28 3.58
CA SER A 387 1.56 16.37 4.06
C SER A 387 0.52 17.12 4.92
N ALA A 388 0.93 18.19 5.63
CA ALA A 388 -0.03 19.06 6.33
C ALA A 388 -0.85 19.89 5.35
N GLN A 389 -0.19 20.46 4.34
CA GLN A 389 -0.83 21.29 3.32
C GLN A 389 -1.85 20.49 2.51
N ASP A 390 -1.57 19.23 2.22
CA ASP A 390 -2.49 18.31 1.54
C ASP A 390 -3.84 18.15 2.28
N VAL A 391 -3.86 18.18 3.62
CA VAL A 391 -5.10 18.15 4.41
C VAL A 391 -5.95 19.39 4.14
N ILE A 392 -5.31 20.56 4.08
CA ILE A 392 -5.98 21.83 3.79
C ILE A 392 -6.43 21.90 2.33
N ASP A 393 -5.62 21.40 1.40
CA ASP A 393 -5.97 21.31 -0.02
C ASP A 393 -7.23 20.48 -0.24
N VAL A 394 -7.34 19.31 0.43
CA VAL A 394 -8.54 18.46 0.39
C VAL A 394 -9.73 19.15 1.04
N LEU A 395 -9.57 19.74 2.23
CA LEU A 395 -10.64 20.49 2.91
C LEU A 395 -11.22 21.58 1.98
N ASP A 396 -10.37 22.45 1.47
CA ASP A 396 -10.74 23.55 0.60
C ASP A 396 -11.38 23.05 -0.70
N LEU A 397 -10.89 21.94 -1.24
CA LEU A 397 -11.43 21.34 -2.46
C LEU A 397 -12.83 20.79 -2.23
N VAL A 398 -13.06 20.04 -1.15
CA VAL A 398 -14.37 19.48 -0.83
C VAL A 398 -15.38 20.60 -0.58
N GLN A 399 -15.01 21.65 0.16
CA GLN A 399 -15.86 22.83 0.39
C GLN A 399 -16.22 23.57 -0.91
N ARG A 400 -15.36 23.55 -1.94
CA ARG A 400 -15.66 24.12 -3.26
C ARG A 400 -16.58 23.26 -4.12
N VAL A 401 -16.56 21.95 -3.95
CA VAL A 401 -17.24 20.99 -4.83
C VAL A 401 -18.62 20.60 -4.29
N TYR A 402 -18.72 20.43 -2.97
CA TYR A 402 -19.93 20.00 -2.25
C TYR A 402 -20.44 21.12 -1.32
N PRO A 403 -21.76 21.19 -1.06
CA PRO A 403 -22.33 22.20 -0.17
C PRO A 403 -22.07 21.86 1.30
N ILE A 404 -20.87 22.21 1.78
CA ILE A 404 -20.45 21.98 3.16
C ILE A 404 -20.91 23.12 4.07
N ASP A 405 -21.38 22.78 5.26
CA ASP A 405 -21.53 23.73 6.36
C ASP A 405 -20.18 23.93 7.04
N GLU A 406 -19.51 25.03 6.72
CA GLU A 406 -18.18 25.33 7.25
C GLU A 406 -18.17 25.41 8.80
N THR A 407 -19.30 25.75 9.43
CA THR A 407 -19.43 25.79 10.90
C THR A 407 -19.58 24.40 11.53
N ARG A 408 -19.77 23.36 10.72
CA ARG A 408 -19.82 21.94 11.11
C ARG A 408 -18.74 21.13 10.38
N THR A 409 -17.55 21.69 10.28
CA THR A 409 -16.35 21.00 9.78
C THR A 409 -15.51 20.51 10.96
N TYR A 410 -15.12 19.25 10.94
CA TYR A 410 -14.39 18.58 12.02
C TYR A 410 -13.11 17.93 11.51
N LEU A 411 -12.07 17.88 12.35
CA LEU A 411 -10.81 17.19 12.04
C LEU A 411 -10.60 16.04 13.04
N MET A 412 -10.24 14.87 12.55
CA MET A 412 -9.97 13.70 13.38
C MET A 412 -8.85 12.85 12.82
N GLY A 413 -8.28 11.98 13.66
CA GLY A 413 -7.27 11.04 13.20
C GLY A 413 -6.73 10.13 14.28
N HIS A 414 -6.07 9.04 13.86
CA HIS A 414 -5.53 8.00 14.72
C HIS A 414 -3.99 8.02 14.73
N SER A 415 -3.35 7.86 15.88
CA SER A 415 -1.89 7.74 16.04
C SER A 415 -1.13 8.89 15.35
N MET A 416 -0.41 8.62 14.25
CA MET A 416 0.20 9.64 13.39
C MET A 416 -0.81 10.73 12.99
N GLY A 417 -2.00 10.36 12.53
CA GLY A 417 -3.08 11.28 12.19
C GLY A 417 -3.72 11.93 13.41
N GLY A 418 -3.65 11.32 14.60
CA GLY A 418 -4.04 11.96 15.85
C GLY A 418 -3.10 13.13 16.20
N GLY A 419 -1.79 12.94 16.01
CA GLY A 419 -0.82 14.03 16.12
C GLY A 419 -1.01 15.11 15.06
N GLY A 420 -1.29 14.72 13.81
CA GLY A 420 -1.67 15.62 12.73
C GLY A 420 -2.92 16.45 13.06
N THR A 421 -3.94 15.83 13.66
CA THR A 421 -5.20 16.46 14.08
C THR A 421 -4.94 17.58 15.08
N VAL A 422 -4.09 17.34 16.07
CA VAL A 422 -3.71 18.36 17.06
C VAL A 422 -2.99 19.51 16.37
N ARG A 423 -1.90 19.24 15.62
CA ARG A 423 -1.10 20.29 14.98
C ARG A 423 -1.92 21.14 14.00
N ILE A 424 -2.51 20.51 12.99
CA ILE A 424 -3.25 21.19 11.92
C ILE A 424 -4.47 21.89 12.50
N GLY A 425 -5.15 21.26 13.46
CA GLY A 425 -6.30 21.84 14.13
C GLY A 425 -5.98 23.13 14.88
N PHE A 426 -4.80 23.24 15.51
CA PHE A 426 -4.36 24.49 16.15
C PHE A 426 -3.84 25.52 15.14
N GLU A 427 -3.16 25.09 14.09
CA GLU A 427 -2.67 25.96 13.00
C GLU A 427 -3.82 26.63 12.22
N HIS A 428 -4.95 25.92 12.11
CA HIS A 428 -6.14 26.33 11.36
C HIS A 428 -7.39 26.32 12.25
N ALA A 429 -7.28 26.80 13.48
CA ALA A 429 -8.35 26.74 14.48
C ALA A 429 -9.65 27.46 14.06
N ASP A 430 -9.58 28.40 13.12
CA ASP A 430 -10.74 29.07 12.54
C ASP A 430 -11.53 28.20 11.55
N ARG A 431 -10.95 27.08 11.09
CA ARG A 431 -11.52 26.20 10.06
C ARG A 431 -12.27 25.00 10.62
N PHE A 432 -12.10 24.67 11.90
CA PHE A 432 -12.65 23.46 12.51
C PHE A 432 -13.48 23.76 13.76
N ALA A 433 -14.70 23.22 13.81
CA ALA A 433 -15.61 23.35 14.93
C ALA A 433 -15.21 22.47 16.13
N ALA A 434 -14.59 21.31 15.87
CA ALA A 434 -14.00 20.46 16.89
C ALA A 434 -12.87 19.58 16.33
N LEU A 435 -11.99 19.14 17.22
CA LEU A 435 -10.89 18.20 16.96
C LEU A 435 -11.12 16.90 17.73
N ALA A 436 -10.88 15.75 17.08
CA ALA A 436 -10.96 14.43 17.72
C ALA A 436 -9.67 13.62 17.49
N PRO A 437 -8.59 13.93 18.22
CA PRO A 437 -7.34 13.16 18.14
C PRO A 437 -7.46 11.84 18.91
N ILE A 438 -7.10 10.72 18.29
CA ILE A 438 -7.19 9.37 18.86
C ILE A 438 -5.77 8.80 18.97
N ALA A 439 -5.33 8.47 20.19
CA ALA A 439 -4.00 7.89 20.45
C ALA A 439 -2.82 8.66 19.79
N GLY A 440 -2.99 9.96 19.57
CA GLY A 440 -2.01 10.82 18.92
C GLY A 440 -1.00 11.41 19.89
N TYR A 441 0.17 11.76 19.35
CA TYR A 441 1.22 12.46 20.08
C TYR A 441 1.32 13.91 19.62
N GLY A 442 1.68 14.82 20.52
CA GLY A 442 1.98 16.22 20.20
C GLY A 442 3.13 16.72 21.06
N SER A 443 4.01 17.54 20.50
CA SER A 443 5.13 18.15 21.25
C SER A 443 4.73 19.51 21.78
N ALA A 444 5.28 19.95 22.92
CA ALA A 444 5.07 21.30 23.48
C ALA A 444 5.30 22.41 22.45
N GLU A 445 6.19 22.20 21.48
CA GLU A 445 6.47 23.12 20.38
C GLU A 445 5.31 23.27 19.40
N ASP A 446 4.59 22.17 19.10
CA ASP A 446 3.36 22.19 18.30
C ASP A 446 2.29 23.09 18.96
N TRP A 447 2.28 23.17 20.30
CA TRP A 447 1.35 24.02 21.07
C TRP A 447 1.79 25.49 21.16
N LEU A 448 3.07 25.72 21.48
CA LEU A 448 3.58 27.05 21.86
C LEU A 448 3.70 28.04 20.68
N ARG A 449 3.84 27.54 19.44
CA ARG A 449 3.90 28.40 18.25
C ARG A 449 2.56 29.05 17.91
N HIS A 450 1.44 28.39 18.26
CA HIS A 450 0.10 28.75 17.78
C HIS A 450 -0.87 29.18 18.91
N LEU A 451 -0.53 28.95 20.18
CA LEU A 451 -1.20 29.53 21.35
C LEU A 451 -1.09 31.06 21.47
N LYS A 452 -0.55 31.75 20.45
CA LYS A 452 -0.76 33.21 20.27
C LYS A 452 -2.17 33.53 19.75
N CYS A 453 -3.16 32.66 19.98
CA CYS A 453 -4.55 33.00 19.78
C CYS A 453 -4.96 34.12 20.74
N ARG A 454 -5.34 35.22 20.10
CA ARG A 454 -5.89 36.44 20.68
C ARG A 454 -7.10 36.08 21.54
N CYS A 455 -6.96 36.24 22.85
CA CYS A 455 -8.07 36.70 23.65
C CYS A 455 -8.34 38.15 23.21
N SER A 456 -9.33 38.36 22.35
CA SER A 456 -9.88 39.69 22.07
C SER A 456 -11.38 39.66 22.26
#